data_AF-A0A8S2EEM0-F1
#
_entry.id   AF-A0A8S2EEM0-F1
#
_cell.length_a   1.000
_cell.length_b   1.000
_cell.length_c   1.000
_cell.angle_alpha   90.00
_cell.angle_beta   90.00
_cell.angle_gamma   90.00
#
_symmetry.space_group_name_H-M   'P 1'
#
loop_
_entity.id
_entity.type
_entity.pdbx_description
1 polymer ?
#
loop_
_entity_poly.entity_id
_entity_poly.type
_entity_poly.pdbx_seq_one_letter_code
_entity_poly.pdbx_strand_id
1 'polypeptide(L)'
;MIRLSLIILFVVDTCYSDAVIVTIDWNDITHTSNTSLTLLVVENPLLRRESPIHDTVFQSLNQLQTDYTRFLTWYPYPRLAVAELEPPSGLSQCKNVPYLSNLTLTCALSGGRINKIEFASFGTPTGTCGNYTIGQCHSNKTMSVIRKLCLFRRICTVYVTNDLFDGDPCPGMNKRLAVQITCYPPQNNTYWDFTTLDPLVEDFLNATQGHSSIIDFSTQPRWLYTLPAIDQYPDSDDQVDWNYPAGIELIDKTGQQIGDYYGRLAAWYTKGGFIDEYGRKHVSNHYYNISIWEVLNEVDFEHWNGIEQYTLIYDSVVESVRKMVDPEQNIKFVGLSLGNPSEFTKFSYFLNSSNHRPNIPLDWISYHFYAFPTSRTDPRTYEQFFPQTDVFVEKVKNIETIRRALSPLTRTTINELGVILPDDNNPNAEAIPLIYWNAAAAAFAYIFCQLAPLGIDVIGSSQLVGYPQLSVLGGLSPQFPSVALLDWNTGIGNARYWTLTLLHSHFQAGSKAVRTDVSGVAQPRIYAQAWVCNQQKHKLLLINTKFGEVNVTIENSAGSIAWIVDKFSNESGARSLRMSSDTL
;
A
#
# COMPACT_ATOMS: atom_id res chain seq x y z
N MET A 1 -30.45 6.92 -74.58
CA MET A 1 -30.01 6.69 -73.18
C MET A 1 -28.56 7.17 -73.11
N ILE A 2 -28.15 8.30 -72.50
CA ILE A 2 -28.70 9.06 -71.35
C ILE A 2 -28.84 8.11 -70.15
N ARG A 3 -28.15 8.22 -69.00
CA ARG A 3 -27.25 9.21 -68.34
C ARG A 3 -26.38 8.44 -67.30
N LEU A 4 -25.31 8.91 -66.64
CA LEU A 4 -24.50 10.16 -66.62
C LEU A 4 -23.05 9.79 -66.15
N SER A 5 -22.09 10.72 -66.19
CA SER A 5 -20.89 10.69 -65.32
C SER A 5 -21.20 11.29 -63.94
N LEU A 6 -20.43 10.93 -62.91
CA LEU A 6 -20.24 11.81 -61.75
C LEU A 6 -18.80 11.76 -61.24
N ILE A 7 -18.01 12.74 -61.67
CA ILE A 7 -16.82 13.16 -60.94
C ILE A 7 -17.32 14.05 -59.81
N ILE A 8 -17.06 13.67 -58.56
CA ILE A 8 -17.13 14.61 -57.44
C ILE A 8 -15.71 15.00 -57.09
N LEU A 9 -15.30 16.18 -57.55
CA LEU A 9 -14.22 16.94 -56.95
C LEU A 9 -14.79 17.67 -55.74
N PHE A 10 -14.52 17.15 -54.53
CA PHE A 10 -14.44 18.00 -53.35
C PHE A 10 -12.97 18.41 -53.17
N VAL A 11 -12.64 19.63 -53.58
CA VAL A 11 -11.55 20.38 -52.96
C VAL A 11 -12.23 21.40 -52.05
N VAL A 12 -12.40 21.03 -50.79
CA VAL A 12 -11.92 21.71 -49.57
C VAL A 12 -12.45 20.86 -48.41
N ASP A 13 -11.61 19.98 -47.88
CA ASP A 13 -11.17 20.19 -46.50
C ASP A 13 -9.78 19.58 -46.34
N THR A 14 -9.03 20.08 -45.38
CA THR A 14 -7.61 19.74 -45.22
C THR A 14 -7.41 18.25 -44.98
N CYS A 15 -6.78 17.55 -45.92
CA CYS A 15 -5.98 16.38 -45.58
C CYS A 15 -4.72 16.86 -44.86
N TYR A 16 -4.88 17.31 -43.61
CA TYR A 16 -3.76 17.38 -42.69
C TYR A 16 -3.29 15.94 -42.51
N SER A 17 -2.09 15.65 -42.99
CA SER A 17 -1.40 14.46 -42.51
C SER A 17 -1.09 14.71 -41.04
N ASP A 18 -1.83 14.06 -40.14
CA ASP A 18 -1.51 13.93 -38.70
C ASP A 18 -0.23 13.11 -38.46
N ALA A 19 0.69 13.13 -39.43
CA ALA A 19 2.01 12.52 -39.34
C ALA A 19 2.82 13.30 -38.30
N VAL A 20 2.87 12.74 -37.10
CA VAL A 20 3.86 13.13 -36.10
C VAL A 20 5.21 12.62 -36.59
N ILE A 21 6.20 13.50 -36.64
CA ILE A 21 7.58 13.16 -37.02
C ILE A 21 8.43 13.20 -35.76
N VAL A 22 9.09 12.09 -35.45
CA VAL A 22 10.02 11.95 -34.33
C VAL A 22 11.45 11.92 -34.86
N THR A 23 12.24 12.91 -34.44
CA THR A 23 13.65 13.06 -34.78
C THR A 23 14.50 12.86 -33.52
N ILE A 24 15.67 12.22 -33.66
CA ILE A 24 16.50 11.79 -32.52
C ILE A 24 17.97 12.12 -32.82
N ASP A 25 18.59 12.93 -31.96
CA ASP A 25 20.06 13.08 -31.97
C ASP A 25 20.67 12.16 -30.90
N TRP A 26 21.15 10.99 -31.34
CA TRP A 26 21.78 10.00 -30.47
C TRP A 26 23.08 10.46 -29.81
N ASN A 27 23.64 11.63 -30.18
CA ASN A 27 24.86 12.18 -29.60
C ASN A 27 24.57 13.25 -28.53
N ASP A 28 23.39 13.88 -28.54
CA ASP A 28 23.00 14.92 -27.58
C ASP A 28 22.34 14.29 -26.34
N ILE A 29 23.16 13.86 -25.38
CA ILE A 29 22.70 13.27 -24.12
C ILE A 29 22.14 14.36 -23.20
N THR A 30 20.85 14.31 -22.91
CA THR A 30 20.17 15.32 -22.07
C THR A 30 20.34 15.04 -20.58
N HIS A 31 20.27 13.77 -20.17
CA HIS A 31 20.52 13.33 -18.79
C HIS A 31 20.83 11.82 -18.71
N THR A 32 21.29 11.37 -17.55
CA THR A 32 21.38 9.93 -17.20
C THR A 32 20.37 9.65 -16.10
N SER A 33 19.51 8.64 -16.28
CA SER A 33 18.58 8.21 -15.24
C SER A 33 19.23 7.16 -14.35
N ASN A 34 19.12 7.33 -13.03
CA ASN A 34 19.47 6.31 -12.04
C ASN A 34 18.21 5.67 -11.41
N THR A 35 17.03 5.97 -11.96
CA THR A 35 15.74 5.59 -11.42
C THR A 35 15.47 4.11 -11.60
N SER A 36 15.05 3.44 -10.54
CA SER A 36 14.60 2.05 -10.57
C SER A 36 13.07 1.99 -10.59
N LEU A 37 12.51 1.19 -11.49
CA LEU A 37 11.07 0.95 -11.60
C LEU A 37 10.69 -0.30 -10.82
N THR A 38 9.64 -0.18 -10.01
CA THR A 38 9.14 -1.24 -9.13
C THR A 38 7.62 -1.14 -8.94
N LEU A 39 7.06 -1.85 -7.96
CA LEU A 39 5.65 -1.83 -7.62
C LEU A 39 5.37 -1.96 -6.12
N LEU A 40 4.10 -1.71 -5.78
CA LEU A 40 3.51 -1.96 -4.47
C LEU A 40 2.74 -3.29 -4.44
N VAL A 41 2.94 -4.05 -3.38
CA VAL A 41 2.12 -5.21 -2.98
C VAL A 41 1.42 -4.84 -1.67
N VAL A 42 0.13 -4.54 -1.74
CA VAL A 42 -0.70 -4.25 -0.56
C VAL A 42 -1.35 -5.54 -0.10
N GLU A 43 -1.18 -5.86 1.18
CA GLU A 43 -1.89 -6.93 1.87
C GLU A 43 -3.40 -6.82 1.64
N ASN A 44 -4.01 -7.94 1.24
CA ASN A 44 -5.44 -8.09 1.10
C ASN A 44 -5.83 -9.58 1.01
N PRO A 45 -7.12 -9.94 1.20
CA PRO A 45 -7.62 -11.31 1.09
C PRO A 45 -7.28 -12.08 -0.19
N LEU A 46 -7.13 -11.42 -1.36
CA LEU A 46 -6.77 -12.13 -2.61
C LEU A 46 -5.29 -12.54 -2.67
N LEU A 47 -4.44 -12.04 -1.77
CA LEU A 47 -3.04 -12.50 -1.60
C LEU A 47 -2.91 -13.70 -0.67
N ARG A 48 -3.99 -14.16 -0.01
CA ARG A 48 -3.93 -15.33 0.87
C ARG A 48 -3.86 -16.64 0.09
N ARG A 49 -3.28 -17.68 0.69
CA ARG A 49 -3.15 -19.04 0.10
C ARG A 49 -4.49 -19.71 -0.26
N GLU A 50 -5.61 -19.27 0.32
CA GLU A 50 -6.96 -19.74 -0.04
C GLU A 50 -7.57 -19.03 -1.28
N SER A 51 -6.92 -17.98 -1.79
CA SER A 51 -7.35 -17.23 -2.97
C SER A 51 -7.16 -18.05 -4.25
N PRO A 52 -8.15 -18.07 -5.18
CA PRO A 52 -8.03 -18.83 -6.43
C PRO A 52 -6.96 -18.29 -7.40
N ILE A 53 -6.44 -17.07 -7.17
CA ILE A 53 -5.39 -16.45 -7.98
C ILE A 53 -4.01 -16.44 -7.31
N HIS A 54 -3.89 -16.94 -6.08
CA HIS A 54 -2.70 -16.86 -5.24
C HIS A 54 -1.39 -17.17 -5.98
N ASP A 55 -1.30 -18.38 -6.53
CA ASP A 55 -0.08 -18.88 -7.18
C ASP A 55 0.27 -18.06 -8.43
N THR A 56 -0.74 -17.65 -9.23
CA THR A 56 -0.53 -16.82 -10.42
C THR A 56 -0.06 -15.40 -10.06
N VAL A 57 -0.55 -14.85 -8.94
CA VAL A 57 -0.14 -13.52 -8.46
C VAL A 57 1.32 -13.52 -8.04
N PHE A 58 1.74 -14.47 -7.18
CA PHE A 58 3.13 -14.56 -6.75
C PHE A 58 4.08 -15.02 -7.86
N GLN A 59 3.61 -15.84 -8.81
CA GLN A 59 4.35 -16.15 -10.03
C GLN A 59 4.57 -14.89 -10.90
N SER A 60 3.54 -14.05 -11.07
CA SER A 60 3.64 -12.80 -11.84
C SER A 60 4.55 -11.79 -11.14
N LEU A 61 4.50 -11.70 -9.81
CA LEU A 61 5.44 -10.90 -9.02
C LEU A 61 6.89 -11.38 -9.22
N ASN A 62 7.12 -12.69 -9.08
CA ASN A 62 8.45 -13.27 -9.27
C ASN A 62 9.00 -13.01 -10.68
N GLN A 63 8.17 -13.10 -11.73
CA GLN A 63 8.57 -12.86 -13.11
C GLN A 63 9.06 -11.42 -13.38
N LEU A 64 8.63 -10.42 -12.60
CA LEU A 64 9.06 -9.04 -12.77
C LEU A 64 10.51 -8.80 -12.34
N GLN A 65 11.03 -9.57 -11.36
CA GLN A 65 12.42 -9.47 -10.88
C GLN A 65 12.84 -8.02 -10.53
N THR A 66 11.92 -7.23 -9.96
CA THR A 66 12.15 -5.83 -9.61
C THR A 66 12.84 -5.68 -8.26
N ASP A 67 13.92 -4.89 -8.20
CA ASP A 67 14.41 -4.35 -6.94
C ASP A 67 13.42 -3.34 -6.32
N TYR A 68 13.54 -3.16 -5.00
CA TYR A 68 12.78 -2.22 -4.18
C TYR A 68 11.26 -2.43 -4.17
N THR A 69 10.78 -3.64 -4.49
CA THR A 69 9.36 -3.97 -4.37
C THR A 69 8.88 -3.70 -2.95
N ARG A 70 7.81 -2.92 -2.81
CA ARG A 70 7.26 -2.54 -1.51
C ARG A 70 6.17 -3.52 -1.10
N PHE A 71 6.30 -4.11 0.09
CA PHE A 71 5.23 -4.81 0.77
C PHE A 71 4.61 -3.90 1.83
N LEU A 72 3.28 -3.78 1.83
CA LEU A 72 2.53 -2.93 2.74
C LEU A 72 1.43 -3.74 3.43
N THR A 73 1.44 -3.82 4.76
CA THR A 73 0.25 -4.25 5.54
C THR A 73 -0.70 -3.08 5.73
N TRP A 74 -1.98 -3.24 5.40
CA TRP A 74 -2.89 -2.08 5.25
C TRP A 74 -3.94 -1.98 6.36
N TYR A 75 -4.29 -0.73 6.73
CA TYR A 75 -5.07 -0.47 7.93
C TYR A 75 -6.46 -1.11 8.02
N PRO A 76 -7.25 -1.30 6.93
CA PRO A 76 -8.60 -1.83 7.06
C PRO A 76 -8.63 -3.33 7.35
N TYR A 77 -7.52 -4.08 7.24
CA TYR A 77 -7.44 -5.50 7.54
C TYR A 77 -6.61 -5.76 8.81
N PRO A 78 -7.01 -5.28 10.00
CA PRO A 78 -6.18 -5.36 11.20
C PRO A 78 -5.81 -6.80 11.62
N ARG A 79 -6.60 -7.80 11.22
CA ARG A 79 -6.31 -9.23 11.45
C ARG A 79 -5.30 -9.84 10.49
N LEU A 80 -5.11 -9.25 9.31
CA LEU A 80 -4.07 -9.66 8.35
C LEU A 80 -2.79 -8.83 8.54
N ALA A 81 -2.91 -7.65 9.16
CA ALA A 81 -1.84 -6.66 9.28
C ALA A 81 -1.14 -6.59 10.67
N VAL A 82 -1.82 -6.89 11.79
CA VAL A 82 -1.32 -6.62 13.15
C VAL A 82 -1.01 -7.89 13.93
N ALA A 83 0.27 -8.07 14.27
CA ALA A 83 0.76 -9.26 14.96
C ALA A 83 0.44 -9.30 16.47
N GLU A 84 0.13 -8.18 17.12
CA GLU A 84 -0.32 -8.14 18.54
C GLU A 84 -1.57 -7.26 18.69
N LEU A 85 -2.73 -7.79 18.29
CA LEU A 85 -4.01 -7.05 18.36
C LEU A 85 -4.45 -6.72 19.81
N GLU A 86 -4.17 -7.59 20.76
CA GLU A 86 -4.62 -7.42 22.16
C GLU A 86 -3.46 -6.87 23.01
N PRO A 87 -3.69 -5.86 23.87
CA PRO A 87 -2.62 -5.26 24.67
C PRO A 87 -1.98 -6.27 25.62
N PRO A 88 -0.66 -6.17 25.86
CA PRO A 88 0.01 -6.94 26.89
C PRO A 88 -0.67 -6.81 28.27
N SER A 89 -0.96 -7.96 28.88
CA SER A 89 -1.94 -8.12 29.96
C SER A 89 -1.44 -7.71 31.35
N GLY A 90 -0.56 -6.70 31.45
CA GLY A 90 0.38 -6.49 32.56
C GLY A 90 -0.20 -6.59 33.97
N LEU A 91 -1.48 -6.22 34.16
CA LEU A 91 -2.27 -6.64 35.33
C LEU A 91 -3.70 -7.11 34.98
N SER A 92 -4.29 -6.63 33.88
CA SER A 92 -5.67 -6.94 33.47
C SER A 92 -5.73 -7.84 32.23
N GLN A 93 -6.68 -8.78 32.20
CA GLN A 93 -7.17 -9.40 30.97
C GLN A 93 -8.57 -8.89 30.65
N CYS A 94 -8.93 -8.81 29.37
CA CYS A 94 -10.28 -8.45 28.97
C CYS A 94 -10.78 -9.25 27.77
N LYS A 95 -12.10 -9.29 27.59
CA LYS A 95 -12.76 -9.73 26.35
C LYS A 95 -14.04 -8.94 26.12
N ASN A 96 -14.33 -8.65 24.85
CA ASN A 96 -15.55 -7.98 24.38
C ASN A 96 -16.15 -8.77 23.20
N VAL A 97 -17.16 -9.60 23.48
CA VAL A 97 -17.71 -10.56 22.49
C VAL A 97 -19.18 -10.29 22.17
N PRO A 98 -19.67 -10.61 20.97
CA PRO A 98 -21.06 -10.35 20.59
C PRO A 98 -22.07 -11.23 21.34
N TYR A 99 -23.33 -10.82 21.29
CA TYR A 99 -24.47 -11.66 21.67
C TYR A 99 -24.43 -13.03 20.96
N LEU A 100 -24.85 -14.10 21.64
CA LEU A 100 -24.78 -15.51 21.18
C LEU A 100 -23.37 -16.06 20.91
N SER A 101 -22.34 -15.48 21.53
CA SER A 101 -20.96 -16.01 21.47
C SER A 101 -20.43 -16.45 22.84
N ASN A 102 -19.25 -17.07 22.87
CA ASN A 102 -18.56 -17.48 24.09
C ASN A 102 -17.49 -16.47 24.50
N LEU A 103 -17.68 -15.79 25.63
CA LEU A 103 -16.61 -15.04 26.28
C LEU A 103 -15.76 -16.01 27.10
N THR A 104 -14.48 -16.18 26.76
CA THR A 104 -13.54 -16.99 27.55
C THR A 104 -12.39 -16.15 28.11
N LEU A 105 -12.27 -16.13 29.44
CA LEU A 105 -11.20 -15.51 30.21
C LEU A 105 -10.34 -16.59 30.88
N THR A 106 -9.01 -16.42 30.94
CA THR A 106 -8.11 -17.46 31.47
C THR A 106 -6.90 -16.90 32.23
N CYS A 107 -6.95 -17.03 33.56
CA CYS A 107 -5.78 -16.87 34.43
C CYS A 107 -5.01 -18.19 34.63
N ALA A 108 -5.25 -19.21 33.78
CA ALA A 108 -4.70 -20.54 33.96
C ALA A 108 -3.22 -20.66 33.54
N LEU A 109 -2.72 -19.76 32.69
CA LEU A 109 -1.38 -19.83 32.10
C LEU A 109 -0.26 -19.81 33.14
N SER A 110 -0.40 -19.03 34.22
CA SER A 110 0.50 -19.04 35.39
C SER A 110 -0.10 -19.77 36.61
N GLY A 111 -1.01 -20.73 36.40
CA GLY A 111 -1.69 -21.48 37.47
C GLY A 111 -2.62 -20.66 38.38
N GLY A 112 -2.80 -19.37 38.05
CA GLY A 112 -3.52 -18.36 38.80
C GLY A 112 -5.04 -18.46 38.66
N ARG A 113 -5.71 -17.44 39.21
CA ARG A 113 -7.18 -17.34 39.22
C ARG A 113 -7.64 -15.90 39.05
N ILE A 114 -8.87 -15.73 38.58
CA ILE A 114 -9.55 -14.45 38.46
C ILE A 114 -9.72 -13.87 39.87
N ASN A 115 -9.00 -12.79 40.16
CA ASN A 115 -8.92 -12.21 41.51
C ASN A 115 -9.91 -11.06 41.70
N LYS A 116 -10.16 -10.29 40.65
CA LYS A 116 -11.10 -9.16 40.64
C LYS A 116 -11.76 -9.06 39.27
N ILE A 117 -13.04 -8.68 39.27
CA ILE A 117 -13.73 -8.19 38.07
C ILE A 117 -13.67 -6.66 38.16
N GLU A 118 -12.88 -6.04 37.28
CA GLU A 118 -12.69 -4.59 37.21
C GLU A 118 -13.89 -3.94 36.52
N PHE A 119 -14.30 -4.53 35.38
CA PHE A 119 -15.42 -4.07 34.57
C PHE A 119 -16.26 -5.25 34.09
N ALA A 120 -17.56 -5.05 33.96
CA ALA A 120 -18.47 -6.00 33.32
C ALA A 120 -19.72 -5.27 32.83
N SER A 121 -19.99 -5.28 31.52
CA SER A 121 -21.19 -4.69 30.93
C SER A 121 -21.71 -5.55 29.77
N PHE A 122 -22.98 -5.99 29.89
CA PHE A 122 -23.76 -6.57 28.81
C PHE A 122 -24.74 -5.51 28.31
N GLY A 123 -24.61 -5.13 27.04
CA GLY A 123 -25.34 -4.01 26.45
C GLY A 123 -24.54 -3.40 25.30
N THR A 124 -24.34 -2.09 25.33
CA THR A 124 -23.49 -1.35 24.37
C THR A 124 -22.23 -0.80 25.05
N PRO A 125 -21.34 -1.66 25.60
CA PRO A 125 -20.11 -1.22 26.25
C PRO A 125 -19.18 -0.45 25.30
N THR A 126 -18.40 0.43 25.90
CA THR A 126 -17.58 1.44 25.24
C THR A 126 -16.14 1.37 25.78
N GLY A 127 -15.16 1.93 25.07
CA GLY A 127 -13.73 1.90 25.44
C GLY A 127 -13.04 0.55 25.14
N THR A 128 -11.84 0.37 25.69
CA THR A 128 -10.87 -0.68 25.30
C THR A 128 -10.45 -1.55 26.49
N CYS A 129 -9.71 -2.64 26.25
CA CYS A 129 -9.14 -3.43 27.34
C CYS A 129 -8.22 -2.56 28.22
N GLY A 130 -8.56 -2.41 29.51
CA GLY A 130 -7.89 -1.48 30.43
C GLY A 130 -8.71 -0.23 30.75
N ASN A 131 -9.58 0.21 29.84
CA ASN A 131 -10.34 1.47 29.94
C ASN A 131 -11.79 1.32 29.42
N TYR A 132 -12.46 0.22 29.76
CA TYR A 132 -13.88 0.04 29.41
C TYR A 132 -14.79 0.98 30.21
N THR A 133 -15.82 1.47 29.53
CA THR A 133 -16.88 2.32 30.06
C THR A 133 -18.26 1.72 29.76
N ILE A 134 -19.24 2.05 30.60
CA ILE A 134 -20.63 1.69 30.35
C ILE A 134 -21.19 2.67 29.31
N GLY A 135 -21.62 2.17 28.15
CA GLY A 135 -22.27 2.98 27.13
C GLY A 135 -23.77 3.20 27.38
N GLN A 136 -24.49 3.61 26.34
CA GLN A 136 -25.89 4.07 26.44
C GLN A 136 -26.87 3.00 26.94
N CYS A 137 -26.50 1.73 26.90
CA CYS A 137 -27.36 0.64 27.35
C CYS A 137 -26.57 -0.46 28.07
N HIS A 138 -27.13 -0.98 29.17
CA HIS A 138 -26.45 -1.90 30.09
C HIS A 138 -27.42 -2.68 30.99
N SER A 139 -27.25 -3.99 31.12
CA SER A 139 -27.91 -4.76 32.19
C SER A 139 -27.23 -4.53 33.53
N ASN A 140 -27.96 -3.95 34.49
CA ASN A 140 -27.51 -3.75 35.87
C ASN A 140 -27.12 -5.05 36.61
N LYS A 141 -27.47 -6.23 36.06
CA LYS A 141 -27.07 -7.54 36.57
C LYS A 141 -25.67 -7.96 36.14
N THR A 142 -25.10 -7.36 35.09
CA THR A 142 -23.87 -7.88 34.47
C THR A 142 -22.75 -8.12 35.49
N MET A 143 -22.45 -7.13 36.33
CA MET A 143 -21.38 -7.24 37.32
C MET A 143 -21.63 -8.34 38.36
N SER A 144 -22.89 -8.57 38.79
CA SER A 144 -23.20 -9.63 39.77
C SER A 144 -23.14 -11.02 39.14
N VAL A 145 -23.64 -11.17 37.91
CA VAL A 145 -23.60 -12.41 37.12
C VAL A 145 -22.14 -12.80 36.82
N ILE A 146 -21.34 -11.88 36.29
CA ILE A 146 -19.94 -12.15 35.93
C ILE A 146 -19.08 -12.41 37.18
N ARG A 147 -19.31 -11.71 38.30
CA ARG A 147 -18.65 -12.06 39.58
C ARG A 147 -19.00 -13.49 40.02
N LYS A 148 -20.26 -13.89 39.96
CA LYS A 148 -20.72 -15.24 40.34
C LYS A 148 -20.15 -16.33 39.42
N LEU A 149 -20.02 -16.05 38.12
CA LEU A 149 -19.52 -17.02 37.14
C LEU A 149 -18.00 -17.10 37.08
N CYS A 150 -17.28 -15.99 37.21
CA CYS A 150 -15.85 -15.94 36.91
C CYS A 150 -14.93 -15.80 38.13
N LEU A 151 -15.36 -15.16 39.22
CA LEU A 151 -14.46 -14.87 40.34
C LEU A 151 -13.89 -16.16 40.95
N PHE A 152 -12.59 -16.14 41.26
CA PHE A 152 -11.77 -17.25 41.74
C PHE A 152 -11.63 -18.47 40.82
N ARG A 153 -12.21 -18.47 39.61
CA ARG A 153 -11.95 -19.53 38.63
C ARG A 153 -10.61 -19.33 37.93
N ARG A 154 -10.02 -20.42 37.43
CA ARG A 154 -8.84 -20.37 36.55
C ARG A 154 -9.20 -20.01 35.12
N ILE A 155 -10.28 -20.60 34.62
CA ILE A 155 -10.90 -20.34 33.32
C ILE A 155 -12.37 -20.00 33.58
N CYS A 156 -12.88 -18.96 32.92
CA CYS A 156 -14.30 -18.63 32.89
C CYS A 156 -14.77 -18.54 31.45
N THR A 157 -15.65 -19.46 31.04
CA THR A 157 -16.37 -19.37 29.77
C THR A 157 -17.82 -19.01 30.05
N VAL A 158 -18.33 -17.98 29.39
CA VAL A 158 -19.68 -17.45 29.52
C VAL A 158 -20.31 -17.38 28.13
N TYR A 159 -21.35 -18.17 27.90
CA TYR A 159 -22.16 -18.07 26.70
C TYR A 159 -23.17 -16.92 26.84
N VAL A 160 -23.14 -15.95 25.93
CA VAL A 160 -23.80 -14.65 26.10
C VAL A 160 -25.24 -14.70 25.60
N THR A 161 -26.20 -14.79 26.52
CA THR A 161 -27.65 -14.76 26.23
C THR A 161 -28.37 -13.67 27.05
N ASN A 162 -29.57 -13.27 26.63
CA ASN A 162 -30.40 -12.30 27.35
C ASN A 162 -30.84 -12.87 28.71
N ASP A 163 -31.27 -14.13 28.74
CA ASP A 163 -31.72 -14.83 29.96
C ASP A 163 -30.64 -14.89 31.04
N LEU A 164 -29.36 -14.89 30.66
CA LEU A 164 -28.23 -14.87 31.59
C LEU A 164 -28.15 -13.57 32.42
N PHE A 165 -28.73 -12.48 31.89
CA PHE A 165 -28.66 -11.13 32.47
C PHE A 165 -30.04 -10.58 32.86
N ASP A 166 -31.00 -11.49 33.16
CA ASP A 166 -32.40 -11.24 33.51
C ASP A 166 -33.22 -10.52 32.41
N GLY A 167 -32.87 -10.69 31.13
CA GLY A 167 -33.63 -10.21 29.97
C GLY A 167 -32.79 -9.44 28.95
N ASP A 168 -33.46 -8.85 27.95
CA ASP A 168 -32.80 -7.99 26.97
C ASP A 168 -32.67 -6.56 27.52
N PRO A 169 -31.47 -6.07 27.88
CA PRO A 169 -31.32 -4.69 28.34
C PRO A 169 -31.53 -3.68 27.20
N CYS A 170 -31.33 -4.08 25.95
CA CYS A 170 -31.22 -3.21 24.77
C CYS A 170 -32.04 -3.78 23.58
N PRO A 171 -33.38 -3.81 23.64
CA PRO A 171 -34.19 -4.32 22.53
C PRO A 171 -33.92 -3.56 21.24
N GLY A 172 -33.70 -4.28 20.14
CA GLY A 172 -33.39 -3.68 18.83
C GLY A 172 -31.96 -3.16 18.66
N MET A 173 -31.09 -3.27 19.68
CA MET A 173 -29.66 -2.93 19.58
C MET A 173 -28.78 -4.18 19.59
N ASN A 174 -27.69 -4.12 18.81
CA ASN A 174 -26.60 -5.09 18.87
C ASN A 174 -25.93 -5.02 20.24
N LYS A 175 -25.96 -6.13 20.98
CA LYS A 175 -25.41 -6.24 22.33
C LYS A 175 -24.08 -6.99 22.31
N ARG A 176 -23.18 -6.59 23.20
CA ARG A 176 -21.93 -7.30 23.50
C ARG A 176 -21.78 -7.46 25.00
N LEU A 177 -21.02 -8.48 25.41
CA LEU A 177 -20.53 -8.61 26.78
C LEU A 177 -19.05 -8.21 26.79
N ALA A 178 -18.75 -7.08 27.42
CA ALA A 178 -17.38 -6.68 27.73
C ALA A 178 -17.08 -6.94 29.21
N VAL A 179 -15.97 -7.62 29.49
CA VAL A 179 -15.49 -7.93 30.84
C VAL A 179 -14.00 -7.66 30.93
N GLN A 180 -13.58 -6.98 32.00
CA GLN A 180 -12.18 -6.82 32.40
C GLN A 180 -11.97 -7.46 33.77
N ILE A 181 -10.88 -8.19 33.91
CA ILE A 181 -10.49 -8.90 35.13
C ILE A 181 -9.03 -8.63 35.48
N THR A 182 -8.71 -8.73 36.76
CA THR A 182 -7.33 -8.82 37.26
C THR A 182 -7.08 -10.24 37.72
N CYS A 183 -5.99 -10.87 37.28
CA CYS A 183 -5.58 -12.20 37.72
C CYS A 183 -4.70 -12.15 38.98
N TYR A 184 -4.70 -13.21 39.78
CA TYR A 184 -3.70 -13.42 40.85
C TYR A 184 -3.08 -14.83 40.75
N PRO A 185 -1.74 -14.94 40.63
CA PRO A 185 -0.82 -13.84 40.30
C PRO A 185 -1.18 -13.18 38.95
N PRO A 186 -0.72 -11.93 38.70
CA PRO A 186 -0.72 -11.33 37.37
C PRO A 186 -0.17 -12.31 36.35
N GLN A 187 -0.78 -12.36 35.16
CA GLN A 187 -0.40 -13.37 34.16
C GLN A 187 0.76 -12.94 33.28
N ASN A 188 1.06 -11.63 33.20
CA ASN A 188 2.16 -11.08 32.42
C ASN A 188 2.23 -11.71 31.00
N ASN A 189 1.10 -11.73 30.30
CA ASN A 189 1.01 -12.28 28.95
C ASN A 189 1.17 -11.16 27.92
N THR A 190 1.81 -11.50 26.82
CA THR A 190 1.64 -10.84 25.51
C THR A 190 0.72 -11.69 24.63
N TYR A 191 0.24 -11.14 23.52
CA TYR A 191 -0.76 -11.75 22.64
C TYR A 191 -0.35 -11.73 21.17
N TRP A 192 0.92 -12.06 20.92
CA TRP A 192 1.45 -12.21 19.57
C TRP A 192 0.81 -13.39 18.84
N ASP A 193 0.24 -13.12 17.67
CA ASP A 193 -0.31 -14.08 16.72
C ASP A 193 0.11 -13.68 15.31
N PHE A 194 0.88 -14.54 14.67
CA PHE A 194 1.40 -14.34 13.32
C PHE A 194 0.69 -15.24 12.29
N THR A 195 -0.33 -15.99 12.69
CA THR A 195 -0.94 -17.06 11.87
C THR A 195 -1.45 -16.59 10.51
N THR A 196 -1.94 -15.35 10.43
CA THR A 196 -2.45 -14.69 9.22
C THR A 196 -1.38 -13.92 8.45
N LEU A 197 -0.47 -13.24 9.17
CA LEU A 197 0.54 -12.36 8.59
C LEU A 197 1.75 -13.13 8.02
N ASP A 198 2.21 -14.20 8.69
CA ASP A 198 3.38 -14.97 8.27
C ASP A 198 3.26 -15.50 6.82
N PRO A 199 2.16 -16.18 6.41
CA PRO A 199 2.02 -16.66 5.03
C PRO A 199 2.20 -15.56 3.97
N LEU A 200 1.62 -14.38 4.21
CA LEU A 200 1.67 -13.25 3.27
C LEU A 200 3.10 -12.70 3.13
N VAL A 201 3.82 -12.57 4.25
CA VAL A 201 5.21 -12.09 4.27
C VAL A 201 6.17 -13.15 3.72
N GLU A 202 5.96 -14.43 4.05
CA GLU A 202 6.69 -15.57 3.48
C GLU A 202 6.59 -15.59 1.96
N ASP A 203 5.36 -15.57 1.41
CA ASP A 203 5.14 -15.73 -0.03
C ASP A 203 5.60 -14.50 -0.81
N PHE A 204 5.49 -13.30 -0.24
CA PHE A 204 6.13 -12.09 -0.77
C PHE A 204 7.65 -12.21 -0.83
N LEU A 205 8.32 -12.53 0.28
CA LEU A 205 9.79 -12.61 0.36
C LEU A 205 10.36 -13.76 -0.48
N ASN A 206 9.61 -14.84 -0.65
CA ASN A 206 9.94 -15.92 -1.58
C ASN A 206 9.80 -15.47 -3.05
N ALA A 207 8.73 -14.73 -3.39
CA ALA A 207 8.54 -14.22 -4.74
C ALA A 207 9.58 -13.15 -5.13
N THR A 208 10.04 -12.32 -4.20
CA THR A 208 11.09 -11.31 -4.43
C THR A 208 12.51 -11.81 -4.14
N GLN A 209 12.70 -13.11 -3.87
CA GLN A 209 14.00 -13.67 -3.48
C GLN A 209 15.10 -13.33 -4.49
N GLY A 210 16.22 -12.80 -3.98
CA GLY A 210 17.37 -12.36 -4.78
C GLY A 210 17.34 -10.88 -5.17
N HIS A 211 16.23 -10.19 -4.93
CA HIS A 211 16.06 -8.75 -5.18
C HIS A 211 15.83 -7.98 -3.88
N SER A 212 16.10 -6.69 -3.91
CA SER A 212 15.83 -5.79 -2.78
C SER A 212 14.32 -5.64 -2.57
N SER A 213 13.86 -5.55 -1.32
CA SER A 213 12.46 -5.24 -1.00
C SER A 213 12.39 -4.17 0.10
N ILE A 214 11.32 -3.38 0.08
CA ILE A 214 10.97 -2.42 1.12
C ILE A 214 9.81 -3.02 1.93
N ILE A 215 9.99 -3.18 3.23
CA ILE A 215 8.97 -3.76 4.11
C ILE A 215 8.32 -2.65 4.94
N ASP A 216 7.01 -2.47 4.80
CA ASP A 216 6.19 -1.53 5.55
C ASP A 216 5.08 -2.25 6.31
N PHE A 217 5.28 -2.41 7.62
CA PHE A 217 4.24 -2.90 8.53
C PHE A 217 3.37 -1.74 9.04
N SER A 218 2.80 -0.94 8.14
CA SER A 218 2.16 0.35 8.46
C SER A 218 1.08 0.28 9.55
N THR A 219 0.32 -0.81 9.61
CA THR A 219 -0.81 -0.93 10.53
C THR A 219 -0.32 -1.26 11.93
N GLN A 220 -0.45 -0.32 12.88
CA GLN A 220 0.04 -0.52 14.24
C GLN A 220 -1.05 -1.02 15.18
N PRO A 221 -0.69 -1.73 16.27
CA PRO A 221 -1.63 -2.11 17.31
C PRO A 221 -2.37 -0.92 17.88
N ARG A 222 -3.69 -0.96 17.76
CA ARG A 222 -4.60 0.11 18.22
C ARG A 222 -4.39 0.48 19.70
N TRP A 223 -3.98 -0.47 20.55
CA TRP A 223 -3.71 -0.25 21.98
C TRP A 223 -2.48 0.62 22.29
N LEU A 224 -1.64 0.95 21.31
CA LEU A 224 -0.57 1.95 21.45
C LEU A 224 -1.11 3.38 21.61
N TYR A 225 -2.37 3.61 21.22
CA TYR A 225 -3.00 4.93 21.12
C TYR A 225 -4.08 5.17 22.17
N THR A 226 -4.35 6.45 22.41
CA THR A 226 -5.51 6.92 23.15
C THR A 226 -6.72 6.83 22.22
N LEU A 227 -7.74 6.06 22.61
CA LEU A 227 -8.82 5.67 21.71
C LEU A 227 -10.16 6.32 22.09
N PRO A 228 -11.00 6.66 21.08
CA PRO A 228 -12.39 7.01 21.32
C PRO A 228 -13.13 5.81 21.90
N ALA A 229 -14.28 6.09 22.52
CA ALA A 229 -14.98 5.14 23.37
C ALA A 229 -15.68 3.97 22.63
N ILE A 230 -15.27 3.53 21.45
CA ILE A 230 -15.79 2.29 20.83
C ILE A 230 -14.62 1.51 20.24
N ASP A 231 -14.32 0.35 20.81
CA ASP A 231 -13.24 -0.54 20.37
C ASP A 231 -13.73 -1.98 20.26
N GLN A 232 -13.74 -2.47 19.01
CA GLN A 232 -14.12 -3.81 18.59
C GLN A 232 -13.31 -4.11 17.33
N TYR A 233 -12.55 -5.21 17.35
CA TYR A 233 -11.96 -5.73 16.13
C TYR A 233 -13.03 -6.47 15.30
N PRO A 234 -12.84 -6.60 13.97
CA PRO A 234 -13.59 -7.53 13.14
C PRO A 234 -13.65 -8.94 13.74
N ASP A 235 -14.68 -9.73 13.41
CA ASP A 235 -14.78 -11.13 13.84
C ASP A 235 -14.15 -12.10 12.81
N SER A 236 -14.07 -11.68 11.53
CA SER A 236 -13.41 -12.42 10.43
C SER A 236 -12.13 -11.73 9.98
N ASP A 237 -11.14 -12.49 9.50
CA ASP A 237 -9.84 -11.95 9.06
C ASP A 237 -9.97 -11.01 7.85
N ASP A 238 -10.80 -11.41 6.88
CA ASP A 238 -11.03 -10.65 5.63
C ASP A 238 -12.05 -9.51 5.79
N GLN A 239 -12.56 -9.26 7.02
CA GLN A 239 -13.55 -8.22 7.27
C GLN A 239 -12.87 -6.87 7.49
N VAL A 240 -13.15 -5.94 6.58
CA VAL A 240 -12.72 -4.54 6.62
C VAL A 240 -13.23 -3.77 7.87
N ASP A 241 -12.33 -3.05 8.54
CA ASP A 241 -12.65 -1.94 9.46
C ASP A 241 -11.97 -0.63 9.02
N TRP A 242 -12.71 0.19 8.27
CA TRP A 242 -12.27 1.53 7.85
C TRP A 242 -12.07 2.53 9.01
N ASN A 243 -12.40 2.19 10.25
CA ASN A 243 -12.17 3.03 11.43
C ASN A 243 -10.89 2.65 12.19
N TYR A 244 -10.06 1.77 11.62
CA TYR A 244 -8.80 1.35 12.20
C TYR A 244 -7.64 2.26 11.72
N PRO A 245 -6.62 2.58 12.55
CA PRO A 245 -6.70 2.67 14.00
C PRO A 245 -7.46 3.96 14.38
N ALA A 246 -8.45 3.88 15.28
CA ALA A 246 -9.26 5.06 15.63
C ALA A 246 -8.53 6.10 16.52
N GLY A 247 -7.22 5.95 16.74
CA GLY A 247 -6.44 6.74 17.70
C GLY A 247 -5.25 7.41 17.03
N ILE A 248 -5.09 8.71 17.30
CA ILE A 248 -3.99 9.52 16.77
C ILE A 248 -2.87 9.63 17.81
N GLU A 249 -3.20 9.95 19.07
CA GLU A 249 -2.21 10.21 20.12
C GLU A 249 -1.69 8.93 20.79
N LEU A 250 -0.38 8.70 20.79
CA LEU A 250 0.24 7.61 21.58
C LEU A 250 -0.11 7.74 23.07
N ILE A 251 -0.32 6.60 23.75
CA ILE A 251 -0.41 6.53 25.22
C ILE A 251 0.98 6.76 25.82
N ASP A 252 1.97 5.99 25.36
CA ASP A 252 3.36 6.20 25.74
C ASP A 252 3.97 7.36 24.96
N LYS A 253 4.00 8.54 25.61
CA LYS A 253 4.59 9.77 25.05
C LYS A 253 6.11 9.70 24.87
N THR A 254 6.80 8.65 25.31
CA THR A 254 8.22 8.42 25.00
C THR A 254 8.42 7.69 23.66
N GLY A 255 7.38 7.07 23.12
CA GLY A 255 7.47 6.22 21.93
C GLY A 255 8.11 4.85 22.16
N GLN A 256 8.53 4.52 23.38
CA GLN A 256 9.19 3.24 23.67
C GLN A 256 8.30 2.05 23.31
N GLN A 257 7.01 2.06 23.66
CA GLN A 257 6.10 0.93 23.38
C GLN A 257 5.95 0.63 21.87
N ILE A 258 5.78 1.67 21.04
CA ILE A 258 5.68 1.48 19.59
C ILE A 258 7.03 1.03 18.99
N GLY A 259 8.14 1.58 19.49
CA GLY A 259 9.47 1.11 19.13
C GLY A 259 9.70 -0.37 19.49
N ASP A 260 9.44 -0.77 20.74
CA ASP A 260 9.60 -2.15 21.21
C ASP A 260 8.69 -3.13 20.45
N TYR A 261 7.46 -2.74 20.05
CA TYR A 261 6.62 -3.53 19.14
C TYR A 261 7.33 -3.79 17.80
N TYR A 262 7.77 -2.73 17.12
CA TYR A 262 8.42 -2.88 15.81
C TYR A 262 9.77 -3.59 15.86
N GLY A 263 10.55 -3.39 16.92
CA GLY A 263 11.80 -4.13 17.14
C GLY A 263 11.58 -5.64 17.29
N ARG A 264 10.47 -6.06 17.94
CA ARG A 264 10.08 -7.47 18.06
C ARG A 264 9.53 -8.04 16.76
N LEU A 265 8.73 -7.25 16.03
CA LEU A 265 8.24 -7.61 14.70
C LEU A 265 9.40 -7.84 13.71
N ALA A 266 10.41 -6.96 13.72
CA ALA A 266 11.64 -7.17 12.96
C ALA A 266 12.42 -8.41 13.43
N ALA A 267 12.51 -8.66 14.75
CA ALA A 267 13.21 -9.82 15.30
C ALA A 267 12.49 -11.14 14.99
N TRP A 268 11.16 -11.13 14.90
CA TRP A 268 10.36 -12.25 14.44
C TRP A 268 10.78 -12.72 13.05
N TYR A 269 10.93 -11.80 12.08
CA TYR A 269 11.29 -12.16 10.71
C TYR A 269 12.80 -12.37 10.46
N THR A 270 13.68 -11.77 11.27
CA THR A 270 15.13 -11.73 10.99
C THR A 270 16.01 -12.51 11.96
N LYS A 271 15.53 -12.89 13.15
CA LYS A 271 16.34 -13.52 14.23
C LYS A 271 15.78 -14.84 14.78
N GLY A 272 14.72 -15.40 14.19
CA GLY A 272 14.05 -16.60 14.72
C GLY A 272 13.18 -16.33 15.95
N GLY A 273 12.68 -15.09 16.12
CA GLY A 273 11.83 -14.69 17.25
C GLY A 273 12.50 -13.69 18.21
N PHE A 274 11.87 -13.48 19.37
CA PHE A 274 12.23 -12.43 20.32
C PHE A 274 11.91 -12.83 21.77
N ILE A 275 12.27 -11.95 22.71
CA ILE A 275 11.86 -12.02 24.11
C ILE A 275 11.01 -10.76 24.40
N ASP A 276 9.83 -10.94 24.98
CA ASP A 276 8.93 -9.84 25.32
C ASP A 276 9.29 -9.13 26.65
N GLU A 277 8.54 -8.09 27.02
CA GLU A 277 8.78 -7.30 28.24
C GLU A 277 8.61 -8.10 29.54
N TYR A 278 8.00 -9.28 29.48
CA TYR A 278 7.83 -10.18 30.62
C TYR A 278 8.87 -11.31 30.64
N GLY A 279 9.84 -11.29 29.71
CA GLY A 279 10.90 -12.28 29.62
C GLY A 279 10.46 -13.59 28.96
N ARG A 280 9.27 -13.64 28.34
CA ARG A 280 8.79 -14.82 27.63
C ARG A 280 9.38 -14.85 26.22
N LYS A 281 9.93 -16.01 25.85
CA LYS A 281 10.48 -16.24 24.51
C LYS A 281 9.36 -16.61 23.53
N HIS A 282 9.31 -15.90 22.42
CA HIS A 282 8.53 -16.23 21.23
C HIS A 282 9.50 -16.69 20.14
N VAL A 283 9.14 -17.72 19.38
CA VAL A 283 10.05 -18.41 18.45
C VAL A 283 9.42 -18.51 17.07
N SER A 284 10.15 -18.06 16.06
CA SER A 284 9.86 -18.28 14.64
C SER A 284 10.96 -19.15 14.02
N ASN A 285 10.79 -19.55 12.77
CA ASN A 285 11.86 -20.16 11.98
C ASN A 285 12.47 -19.18 10.96
N HIS A 286 12.18 -17.88 11.09
CA HIS A 286 12.45 -16.87 10.07
C HIS A 286 13.81 -16.20 10.28
N TYR A 287 14.58 -16.12 9.19
CA TYR A 287 15.91 -15.50 9.14
C TYR A 287 16.09 -14.69 7.85
N TYR A 288 15.06 -13.93 7.48
CA TYR A 288 15.05 -13.14 6.25
C TYR A 288 16.03 -11.97 6.32
N ASN A 289 16.63 -11.62 5.18
CA ASN A 289 17.51 -10.47 5.05
C ASN A 289 16.71 -9.22 4.67
N ILE A 290 16.00 -8.63 5.64
CA ILE A 290 15.32 -7.34 5.45
C ILE A 290 16.36 -6.23 5.53
N SER A 291 16.66 -5.60 4.39
CA SER A 291 17.67 -4.53 4.27
C SER A 291 17.07 -3.12 4.18
N ILE A 292 15.77 -2.99 3.90
CA ILE A 292 15.07 -1.70 3.83
C ILE A 292 13.74 -1.83 4.58
N TRP A 293 13.54 -0.93 5.54
CA TRP A 293 12.36 -0.84 6.39
C TRP A 293 11.68 0.52 6.19
N GLU A 294 10.39 0.53 5.89
CA GLU A 294 9.61 1.75 5.83
C GLU A 294 8.77 1.92 7.10
N VAL A 295 8.68 3.16 7.58
CA VAL A 295 7.99 3.48 8.83
C VAL A 295 6.70 4.23 8.51
N LEU A 296 5.64 3.44 8.28
CA LEU A 296 4.25 3.84 8.06
C LEU A 296 3.92 4.41 6.68
N ASN A 297 2.75 4.00 6.19
CA ASN A 297 2.08 4.51 5.01
C ASN A 297 1.22 5.74 5.33
N GLU A 298 1.09 6.70 4.41
CA GLU A 298 0.17 7.86 4.46
C GLU A 298 -0.02 8.45 5.87
N VAL A 299 1.07 8.90 6.49
CA VAL A 299 1.08 9.46 7.86
C VAL A 299 0.14 10.66 8.04
N ASP A 300 -0.25 11.28 6.93
CA ASP A 300 -1.18 12.38 6.80
C ASP A 300 -2.66 11.97 6.62
N PHE A 301 -2.97 10.79 6.05
CA PHE A 301 -4.34 10.34 5.77
C PHE A 301 -4.78 9.09 6.54
N GLU A 302 -3.90 8.12 6.78
CA GLU A 302 -4.21 6.91 7.53
C GLU A 302 -4.08 7.14 9.05
N HIS A 303 -2.97 7.74 9.47
CA HIS A 303 -2.61 7.88 10.89
C HIS A 303 -2.88 9.28 11.47
N TRP A 304 -3.18 10.25 10.60
CA TRP A 304 -3.47 11.65 10.94
C TRP A 304 -2.44 12.31 11.88
N ASN A 305 -1.17 11.92 11.76
CA ASN A 305 -0.13 12.36 12.68
C ASN A 305 0.29 13.81 12.39
N GLY A 306 0.44 14.60 13.47
CA GLY A 306 1.27 15.80 13.44
C GLY A 306 2.73 15.41 13.20
N ILE A 307 3.50 16.27 12.52
CA ILE A 307 4.85 15.90 12.06
C ILE A 307 5.82 15.63 13.20
N GLU A 308 5.65 16.33 14.33
CA GLU A 308 6.39 16.11 15.57
C GLU A 308 6.12 14.72 16.14
N GLN A 309 4.86 14.26 16.11
CA GLN A 309 4.51 12.93 16.59
C GLN A 309 4.98 11.84 15.62
N TYR A 310 4.88 12.06 14.31
CA TYR A 310 5.43 11.12 13.34
C TYR A 310 6.96 11.00 13.48
N THR A 311 7.66 12.12 13.67
CA THR A 311 9.12 12.14 13.93
C THR A 311 9.47 11.32 15.19
N LEU A 312 8.69 11.47 16.28
CA LEU A 312 8.84 10.65 17.49
C LEU A 312 8.63 9.14 17.23
N ILE A 313 7.66 8.78 16.39
CA ILE A 313 7.40 7.39 16.00
C ILE A 313 8.56 6.85 15.17
N TYR A 314 8.98 7.57 14.12
CA TYR A 314 10.11 7.22 13.27
C TYR A 314 11.37 6.93 14.08
N ASP A 315 11.76 7.86 14.95
CA ASP A 315 12.93 7.73 15.81
C ASP A 315 12.87 6.49 16.70
N SER A 316 11.72 6.25 17.33
CA SER A 316 11.53 5.15 18.26
C SER A 316 11.53 3.78 17.56
N VAL A 317 11.01 3.72 16.33
CA VAL A 317 11.07 2.51 15.50
C VAL A 317 12.50 2.21 15.07
N VAL A 318 13.21 3.22 14.51
CA VAL A 318 14.61 3.10 14.09
C VAL A 318 15.51 2.62 15.24
N GLU A 319 15.41 3.27 16.41
CA GLU A 319 16.22 2.92 17.59
C GLU A 319 16.00 1.46 18.02
N SER A 320 14.74 1.03 18.08
CA SER A 320 14.39 -0.32 18.54
C SER A 320 14.71 -1.41 17.52
N VAL A 321 14.49 -1.17 16.22
CA VAL A 321 14.90 -2.09 15.14
C VAL A 321 16.41 -2.27 15.15
N ARG A 322 17.20 -1.18 15.20
CA ARG A 322 18.67 -1.28 15.32
C ARG A 322 19.12 -2.02 16.58
N LYS A 323 18.55 -1.68 17.73
CA LYS A 323 18.86 -2.31 19.03
C LYS A 323 18.58 -3.82 19.04
N MET A 324 17.49 -4.27 18.40
CA MET A 324 17.06 -5.67 18.46
C MET A 324 17.60 -6.53 17.31
N VAL A 325 17.74 -5.98 16.10
CA VAL A 325 18.08 -6.77 14.90
C VAL A 325 19.27 -6.29 14.09
N ASP A 326 19.61 -5.01 14.15
CA ASP A 326 20.61 -4.39 13.28
C ASP A 326 21.68 -3.57 14.05
N PRO A 327 22.53 -4.25 14.84
CA PRO A 327 23.62 -3.59 15.57
C PRO A 327 24.73 -3.07 14.64
N GLU A 328 24.79 -3.55 13.39
CA GLU A 328 25.76 -3.14 12.37
C GLU A 328 25.29 -1.93 11.54
N GLN A 329 24.02 -1.51 11.69
CA GLN A 329 23.40 -0.39 10.98
C GLN A 329 23.32 -0.59 9.45
N ASN A 330 23.09 -1.84 9.03
CA ASN A 330 22.94 -2.25 7.64
C ASN A 330 21.52 -1.97 7.09
N ILE A 331 20.49 -1.90 7.95
CA ILE A 331 19.11 -1.62 7.55
C ILE A 331 18.95 -0.14 7.21
N LYS A 332 18.32 0.12 6.07
CA LYS A 332 17.97 1.46 5.57
C LYS A 332 16.53 1.81 5.89
N PHE A 333 16.29 3.04 6.32
CA PHE A 333 14.97 3.47 6.76
C PHE A 333 14.32 4.48 5.79
N VAL A 334 13.09 4.19 5.40
CA VAL A 334 12.22 5.07 4.61
C VAL A 334 11.16 5.67 5.53
N GLY A 335 10.84 6.96 5.34
CA GLY A 335 9.80 7.62 6.11
C GLY A 335 8.99 8.64 5.30
N LEU A 336 7.98 9.20 5.96
CA LEU A 336 6.91 10.06 5.46
C LEU A 336 5.77 9.34 4.72
N SER A 337 6.03 8.65 3.62
CA SER A 337 5.03 8.02 2.73
C SER A 337 3.77 8.88 2.50
N LEU A 338 3.94 10.20 2.35
CA LEU A 338 2.83 11.17 2.38
C LEU A 338 1.88 10.98 1.19
N GLY A 339 0.59 10.82 1.48
CA GLY A 339 -0.48 10.80 0.47
C GLY A 339 -0.65 12.17 -0.21
N ASN A 340 -0.38 13.26 0.52
CA ASN A 340 -0.39 14.63 0.02
C ASN A 340 1.03 15.20 -0.15
N PRO A 341 1.66 15.09 -1.34
CA PRO A 341 2.98 15.67 -1.62
C PRO A 341 2.99 17.23 -1.68
N SER A 342 1.92 17.90 -1.25
CA SER A 342 1.84 19.36 -1.14
C SER A 342 2.22 19.88 0.26
N GLU A 343 2.39 19.00 1.25
CA GLU A 343 2.73 19.38 2.63
C GLU A 343 4.24 19.66 2.81
N PHE A 344 4.75 20.66 2.10
CA PHE A 344 6.18 21.05 2.10
C PHE A 344 6.76 21.34 3.50
N THR A 345 5.92 21.76 4.46
CA THR A 345 6.31 21.94 5.87
C THR A 345 6.66 20.61 6.55
N LYS A 346 5.96 19.51 6.24
CA LYS A 346 6.26 18.18 6.80
C LYS A 346 7.62 17.68 6.33
N PHE A 347 7.88 17.77 5.02
CA PHE A 347 9.20 17.51 4.45
C PHE A 347 10.29 18.37 5.11
N SER A 348 10.06 19.68 5.24
CA SER A 348 11.05 20.62 5.81
C SER A 348 11.34 20.34 7.29
N TYR A 349 10.35 19.86 8.05
CA TYR A 349 10.54 19.49 9.45
C TYR A 349 11.31 18.17 9.57
N PHE A 350 10.89 17.12 8.87
CA PHE A 350 11.48 15.78 8.95
C PHE A 350 12.91 15.74 8.36
N LEU A 351 13.16 16.41 7.24
CA LEU A 351 14.50 16.41 6.64
C LEU A 351 15.52 17.24 7.45
N ASN A 352 15.08 18.01 8.45
CA ASN A 352 15.97 18.70 9.36
C ASN A 352 16.38 17.78 10.53
N SER A 353 17.58 17.21 10.42
CA SER A 353 18.18 16.34 11.44
C SER A 353 18.19 16.89 12.89
N SER A 354 18.05 18.21 13.12
CA SER A 354 17.94 18.75 14.49
C SER A 354 16.62 18.41 15.19
N ASN A 355 15.62 17.93 14.47
CA ASN A 355 14.32 17.54 15.00
C ASN A 355 14.27 16.06 15.43
N HIS A 356 15.31 15.29 15.08
CA HIS A 356 15.43 13.86 15.39
C HIS A 356 16.32 13.60 16.61
N ARG A 357 16.18 12.41 17.21
CA ARG A 357 17.11 11.87 18.21
C ARG A 357 18.53 11.71 17.61
N PRO A 358 19.58 11.70 18.45
CA PRO A 358 20.95 11.49 17.98
C PRO A 358 21.13 10.15 17.25
N ASN A 359 21.82 10.17 16.11
CA ASN A 359 22.17 9.02 15.26
C ASN A 359 21.01 8.36 14.49
N ILE A 360 19.79 8.92 14.50
CA ILE A 360 18.73 8.51 13.57
C ILE A 360 19.19 8.79 12.13
N PRO A 361 19.10 7.83 11.19
CA PRO A 361 19.42 8.07 9.80
C PRO A 361 18.22 8.72 9.10
N LEU A 362 18.51 9.49 8.06
CA LEU A 362 17.51 9.93 7.08
C LEU A 362 17.89 9.31 5.74
N ASP A 363 17.83 7.97 5.65
CA ASP A 363 18.30 7.26 4.45
C ASP A 363 17.40 7.57 3.23
N TRP A 364 16.07 7.55 3.41
CA TRP A 364 15.09 7.82 2.35
C TRP A 364 13.86 8.59 2.83
N ILE A 365 13.22 9.30 1.91
CA ILE A 365 11.82 9.78 2.02
C ILE A 365 10.93 9.17 0.94
N SER A 366 9.64 9.05 1.26
CA SER A 366 8.57 8.55 0.38
C SER A 366 7.35 9.48 0.34
N TYR A 367 6.62 9.44 -0.78
CA TYR A 367 5.32 10.12 -0.99
C TYR A 367 4.64 9.63 -2.27
N HIS A 368 3.34 9.90 -2.38
CA HIS A 368 2.44 9.28 -3.37
C HIS A 368 2.00 10.25 -4.46
N PHE A 369 1.50 9.72 -5.58
CA PHE A 369 0.66 10.48 -6.52
C PHE A 369 -0.31 9.60 -7.32
N TYR A 370 -1.58 10.00 -7.29
CA TYR A 370 -2.62 9.45 -8.13
C TYR A 370 -3.25 10.56 -8.99
N ALA A 371 -3.44 10.29 -10.28
CA ALA A 371 -4.27 11.13 -11.14
C ALA A 371 -5.72 10.65 -11.12
N PHE A 372 -6.67 11.58 -11.27
CA PHE A 372 -8.10 11.31 -11.21
C PHE A 372 -8.80 11.86 -12.47
N PRO A 373 -9.53 11.04 -13.25
CA PRO A 373 -10.35 11.55 -14.34
C PRO A 373 -11.72 12.01 -13.84
N THR A 374 -12.35 12.95 -14.56
CA THR A 374 -13.71 13.39 -14.25
C THR A 374 -14.81 12.38 -14.63
N SER A 375 -14.48 11.26 -15.28
CA SER A 375 -15.42 10.18 -15.61
C SER A 375 -14.77 8.80 -15.45
N ARG A 376 -15.55 7.84 -14.97
CA ARG A 376 -15.18 6.42 -14.93
C ARG A 376 -15.20 5.77 -16.32
N THR A 377 -16.08 6.24 -17.22
CA THR A 377 -16.44 5.53 -18.45
C THR A 377 -16.17 6.30 -19.74
N ASP A 378 -15.99 7.63 -19.72
CA ASP A 378 -15.62 8.42 -20.91
C ASP A 378 -14.10 8.49 -21.13
N PRO A 379 -13.54 7.82 -22.16
CA PRO A 379 -12.09 7.74 -22.36
C PRO A 379 -11.43 9.08 -22.68
N ARG A 380 -12.20 10.10 -23.12
CA ARG A 380 -11.69 11.45 -23.40
C ARG A 380 -11.25 12.16 -22.11
N THR A 381 -11.81 11.77 -20.96
CA THR A 381 -11.39 12.31 -19.67
C THR A 381 -10.03 11.78 -19.21
N TYR A 382 -9.57 10.65 -19.74
CA TYR A 382 -8.27 10.06 -19.38
C TYR A 382 -7.07 10.90 -19.88
N GLU A 383 -7.30 11.80 -20.84
CA GLU A 383 -6.29 12.81 -21.22
C GLU A 383 -5.90 13.76 -20.06
N GLN A 384 -6.70 13.81 -18.99
CA GLN A 384 -6.44 14.61 -17.79
C GLN A 384 -5.26 14.07 -16.96
N PHE A 385 -4.79 12.83 -17.19
CA PHE A 385 -3.68 12.25 -16.42
C PHE A 385 -2.35 12.96 -16.67
N PHE A 386 -2.10 13.37 -17.92
CA PHE A 386 -0.87 14.03 -18.34
C PHE A 386 -0.69 15.43 -17.71
N PRO A 387 -1.64 16.39 -17.81
CA PRO A 387 -1.50 17.68 -17.13
C PRO A 387 -1.53 17.58 -15.60
N GLN A 388 -2.18 16.57 -15.02
CA GLN A 388 -2.06 16.29 -13.57
C GLN A 388 -0.64 15.86 -13.19
N THR A 389 0.01 15.04 -14.04
CA THR A 389 1.41 14.66 -13.88
C THR A 389 2.33 15.87 -13.98
N ASP A 390 2.10 16.77 -14.94
CA ASP A 390 2.89 18.00 -15.10
C ASP A 390 2.80 18.91 -13.85
N VAL A 391 1.61 19.02 -13.24
CA VAL A 391 1.42 19.73 -11.96
C VAL A 391 2.11 19.02 -10.79
N PHE A 392 2.12 17.69 -10.76
CA PHE A 392 2.83 16.92 -9.75
C PHE A 392 4.36 17.08 -9.85
N VAL A 393 4.91 17.13 -11.07
CA VAL A 393 6.33 17.36 -11.34
C VAL A 393 6.84 18.67 -10.71
N GLU A 394 6.03 19.74 -10.71
CA GLU A 394 6.39 20.98 -10.01
C GLU A 394 6.43 20.83 -8.49
N LYS A 395 5.57 19.96 -7.90
CA LYS A 395 5.66 19.62 -6.47
C LYS A 395 6.93 18.83 -6.18
N VAL A 396 7.27 17.85 -7.02
CA VAL A 396 8.50 17.05 -6.90
C VAL A 396 9.75 17.93 -6.93
N LYS A 397 9.83 18.91 -7.84
CA LYS A 397 10.93 19.89 -7.88
C LYS A 397 11.08 20.67 -6.56
N ASN A 398 9.98 21.04 -5.91
CA ASN A 398 9.99 21.71 -4.62
C ASN A 398 10.47 20.76 -3.49
N ILE A 399 9.98 19.52 -3.44
CA ILE A 399 10.41 18.51 -2.47
C ILE A 399 11.91 18.23 -2.62
N GLU A 400 12.39 18.02 -3.85
CA GLU A 400 13.81 17.80 -4.14
C GLU A 400 14.68 19.01 -3.77
N THR A 401 14.16 20.23 -3.90
CA THR A 401 14.85 21.45 -3.46
C THR A 401 15.00 21.47 -1.93
N ILE A 402 13.95 21.11 -1.18
CA ILE A 402 13.98 21.01 0.29
C ILE A 402 14.97 19.91 0.72
N ARG A 403 14.89 18.72 0.12
CA ARG A 403 15.77 17.58 0.41
C ARG A 403 17.24 17.93 0.18
N ARG A 404 17.58 18.51 -0.97
CA ARG A 404 18.97 18.90 -1.28
C ARG A 404 19.51 19.98 -0.34
N ALA A 405 18.65 20.82 0.22
CA ALA A 405 19.04 21.86 1.17
C ALA A 405 19.25 21.33 2.61
N LEU A 406 18.40 20.40 3.07
CA LEU A 406 18.37 19.94 4.47
C LEU A 406 19.09 18.61 4.70
N SER A 407 18.95 17.65 3.78
CA SER A 407 19.58 16.32 3.87
C SER A 407 19.95 15.80 2.48
N PRO A 408 21.04 16.30 1.87
CA PRO A 408 21.38 16.03 0.46
C PRO A 408 21.70 14.55 0.14
N LEU A 409 22.01 13.74 1.17
CA LEU A 409 22.30 12.31 1.03
C LEU A 409 21.04 11.41 1.16
N THR A 410 19.93 11.95 1.66
CA THR A 410 18.64 11.23 1.70
C THR A 410 18.19 10.92 0.28
N ARG A 411 17.76 9.70 0.01
CA ARG A 411 17.23 9.24 -1.27
C ARG A 411 15.71 9.49 -1.37
N THR A 412 15.17 9.50 -2.57
CA THR A 412 13.72 9.75 -2.79
C THR A 412 13.08 8.58 -3.53
N THR A 413 12.14 7.90 -2.89
CA THR A 413 11.22 6.98 -3.55
C THR A 413 9.86 7.66 -3.73
N ILE A 414 9.19 7.39 -4.85
CA ILE A 414 7.78 7.74 -5.04
C ILE A 414 7.08 6.40 -5.18
N ASN A 415 6.74 5.84 -4.01
CA ASN A 415 6.43 4.42 -3.78
C ASN A 415 5.01 4.02 -4.20
N GLU A 416 4.10 5.00 -4.37
CA GLU A 416 2.75 4.77 -4.89
C GLU A 416 2.40 5.72 -6.04
N LEU A 417 2.30 5.16 -7.25
CA LEU A 417 1.95 5.90 -8.46
C LEU A 417 0.89 5.18 -9.28
N GLY A 418 -0.12 5.93 -9.69
CA GLY A 418 -1.16 5.40 -10.57
C GLY A 418 -2.25 6.40 -10.95
N VAL A 419 -3.41 5.83 -11.25
CA VAL A 419 -4.64 6.53 -11.58
C VAL A 419 -5.75 5.87 -10.80
N ILE A 420 -6.61 6.65 -10.13
CA ILE A 420 -7.81 6.16 -9.45
C ILE A 420 -9.03 6.69 -10.20
N LEU A 421 -9.95 5.78 -10.57
CA LEU A 421 -11.22 6.15 -11.21
C LEU A 421 -12.23 6.71 -10.20
N PRO A 422 -13.21 7.53 -10.65
CA PRO A 422 -14.38 7.85 -9.84
C PRO A 422 -15.08 6.60 -9.33
N ASP A 423 -15.62 6.71 -8.12
CA ASP A 423 -16.40 5.67 -7.44
C ASP A 423 -15.68 4.32 -7.27
N ASP A 424 -14.34 4.29 -7.21
CA ASP A 424 -13.60 3.02 -7.31
C ASP A 424 -13.92 2.01 -6.20
N ASN A 425 -14.18 2.50 -4.98
CA ASN A 425 -14.58 1.66 -3.85
C ASN A 425 -16.11 1.49 -3.71
N ASN A 426 -16.90 1.92 -4.70
CA ASN A 426 -18.35 1.72 -4.72
C ASN A 426 -18.69 0.33 -5.30
N PRO A 427 -19.38 -0.56 -4.56
CA PRO A 427 -19.71 -1.91 -5.03
C PRO A 427 -20.67 -1.93 -6.23
N ASN A 428 -21.30 -0.80 -6.56
CA ASN A 428 -22.20 -0.64 -7.71
C ASN A 428 -21.57 0.17 -8.85
N ALA A 429 -20.26 0.43 -8.82
CA ALA A 429 -19.57 1.17 -9.88
C ALA A 429 -19.64 0.43 -11.23
N GLU A 430 -19.69 1.20 -12.33
CA GLU A 430 -19.65 0.62 -13.67
C GLU A 430 -18.35 -0.16 -13.94
N ALA A 431 -18.41 -1.14 -14.84
CA ALA A 431 -17.25 -1.92 -15.24
C ALA A 431 -16.16 -1.03 -15.86
N ILE A 432 -14.89 -1.30 -15.52
CA ILE A 432 -13.75 -0.54 -16.03
C ILE A 432 -13.59 -0.78 -17.54
N PRO A 433 -13.63 0.26 -18.40
CA PRO A 433 -13.48 0.08 -19.85
C PRO A 433 -12.09 -0.44 -20.21
N LEU A 434 -11.95 -1.38 -21.16
CA LEU A 434 -10.63 -1.93 -21.55
C LEU A 434 -9.61 -0.87 -22.01
N ILE A 435 -10.07 0.28 -22.54
CA ILE A 435 -9.21 1.39 -22.93
C ILE A 435 -8.62 2.14 -21.72
N TYR A 436 -9.24 2.08 -20.54
CA TYR A 436 -8.70 2.67 -19.31
C TYR A 436 -7.33 2.08 -18.97
N TRP A 437 -7.19 0.75 -19.00
CA TRP A 437 -5.93 0.08 -18.64
C TRP A 437 -4.75 0.58 -19.48
N ASN A 438 -5.01 0.87 -20.76
CA ASN A 438 -4.04 1.42 -21.69
C ASN A 438 -3.72 2.89 -21.39
N ALA A 439 -4.71 3.70 -21.04
CA ALA A 439 -4.50 5.10 -20.67
C ALA A 439 -3.77 5.24 -19.31
N ALA A 440 -4.09 4.40 -18.33
CA ALA A 440 -3.39 4.34 -17.04
C ALA A 440 -1.94 3.85 -17.20
N ALA A 441 -1.70 2.86 -18.07
CA ALA A 441 -0.37 2.40 -18.42
C ALA A 441 0.46 3.49 -19.13
N ALA A 442 -0.14 4.20 -20.09
CA ALA A 442 0.44 5.36 -20.76
C ALA A 442 0.79 6.49 -19.78
N ALA A 443 -0.08 6.75 -18.79
CA ALA A 443 0.19 7.70 -17.71
C ALA A 443 1.39 7.29 -16.86
N PHE A 444 1.51 6.02 -16.44
CA PHE A 444 2.67 5.54 -15.68
C PHE A 444 3.99 5.65 -16.48
N ALA A 445 3.96 5.32 -17.78
CA ALA A 445 5.11 5.52 -18.66
C ALA A 445 5.50 7.00 -18.82
N TYR A 446 4.52 7.91 -18.82
CA TYR A 446 4.75 9.35 -18.88
C TYR A 446 5.34 9.87 -17.56
N ILE A 447 4.77 9.45 -16.43
CA ILE A 447 5.27 9.72 -15.08
C ILE A 447 6.75 9.33 -14.96
N PHE A 448 7.15 8.14 -15.40
CA PHE A 448 8.56 7.73 -15.43
C PHE A 448 9.44 8.72 -16.20
N CYS A 449 9.05 9.09 -17.43
CA CYS A 449 9.81 10.03 -18.26
C CYS A 449 9.92 11.44 -17.66
N GLN A 450 8.92 11.90 -16.92
CA GLN A 450 8.93 13.22 -16.28
C GLN A 450 9.71 13.25 -14.96
N LEU A 451 9.79 12.12 -14.25
CA LEU A 451 10.45 12.03 -12.94
C LEU A 451 11.92 11.59 -13.02
N ALA A 452 12.28 10.75 -13.99
CA ALA A 452 13.67 10.32 -14.21
C ALA A 452 14.70 11.47 -14.36
N PRO A 453 14.41 12.60 -15.04
CA PRO A 453 15.32 13.75 -15.12
C PRO A 453 15.52 14.48 -13.79
N LEU A 454 14.61 14.31 -12.83
CA LEU A 454 14.65 15.01 -11.53
C LEU A 454 15.60 14.31 -10.54
N GLY A 455 16.01 13.07 -10.83
CA GLY A 455 16.90 12.28 -9.99
C GLY A 455 16.20 11.47 -8.90
N ILE A 456 14.92 11.11 -9.10
CA ILE A 456 14.18 10.20 -8.22
C ILE A 456 14.82 8.80 -8.28
N ASP A 457 15.07 8.20 -7.11
CA ASP A 457 15.77 6.93 -6.99
C ASP A 457 14.89 5.73 -7.37
N VAL A 458 13.64 5.71 -6.91
CA VAL A 458 12.70 4.59 -7.07
C VAL A 458 11.30 5.12 -7.38
N ILE A 459 10.61 4.45 -8.31
CA ILE A 459 9.26 4.78 -8.78
C ILE A 459 8.43 3.49 -8.72
N GLY A 460 7.44 3.45 -7.82
CA GLY A 460 6.59 2.28 -7.55
C GLY A 460 5.21 2.41 -8.20
N SER A 461 4.83 1.44 -9.05
CA SER A 461 3.47 1.35 -9.55
C SER A 461 2.53 0.78 -8.48
N SER A 462 1.51 1.55 -8.09
CA SER A 462 0.40 1.05 -7.28
C SER A 462 -0.63 0.37 -8.21
N GLN A 463 -1.13 -0.84 -7.94
CA GLN A 463 -0.61 -1.87 -7.02
C GLN A 463 -0.83 -3.26 -7.63
N LEU A 464 -0.14 -4.29 -7.14
CA LEU A 464 -0.17 -5.64 -7.74
C LEU A 464 -1.60 -6.18 -7.91
N VAL A 465 -2.38 -6.17 -6.83
CA VAL A 465 -3.77 -6.66 -6.79
C VAL A 465 -4.68 -5.61 -6.17
N GLY A 466 -5.71 -5.22 -6.89
CA GLY A 466 -6.90 -4.51 -6.42
C GLY A 466 -8.12 -5.16 -7.07
N TYR A 467 -9.33 -4.93 -6.54
CA TYR A 467 -10.51 -5.67 -7.00
C TYR A 467 -11.84 -4.94 -6.72
N PRO A 468 -12.90 -5.19 -7.53
CA PRO A 468 -14.25 -4.68 -7.31
C PRO A 468 -14.95 -5.50 -6.24
N GLN A 469 -16.27 -5.34 -6.05
CA GLN A 469 -17.03 -6.25 -5.18
C GLN A 469 -16.96 -7.67 -5.75
N LEU A 470 -16.44 -8.62 -4.96
CA LEU A 470 -16.38 -10.04 -5.33
C LEU A 470 -17.23 -10.89 -4.39
N SER A 471 -17.62 -12.08 -4.85
CA SER A 471 -18.36 -13.09 -4.07
C SER A 471 -17.48 -14.21 -3.50
N VAL A 472 -16.18 -14.23 -3.87
CA VAL A 472 -15.18 -15.14 -3.28
C VAL A 472 -14.92 -14.78 -1.81
N LEU A 473 -14.33 -15.71 -1.05
CA LEU A 473 -13.97 -15.53 0.37
C LEU A 473 -15.12 -14.97 1.25
N GLY A 474 -16.36 -15.39 0.97
CA GLY A 474 -17.56 -14.97 1.71
C GLY A 474 -18.12 -13.60 1.32
N GLY A 475 -17.48 -12.88 0.39
CA GLY A 475 -17.89 -11.58 -0.12
C GLY A 475 -16.90 -10.48 0.26
N LEU A 476 -16.10 -10.03 -0.70
CA LEU A 476 -15.08 -9.00 -0.51
C LEU A 476 -15.57 -7.64 -1.01
N SER A 477 -15.54 -6.63 -0.13
CA SER A 477 -15.76 -5.22 -0.49
C SER A 477 -14.69 -4.74 -1.48
N PRO A 478 -15.01 -3.81 -2.42
CA PRO A 478 -14.03 -3.28 -3.36
C PRO A 478 -12.80 -2.67 -2.67
N GLN A 479 -11.63 -2.89 -3.27
CA GLN A 479 -10.35 -2.28 -2.91
C GLN A 479 -9.65 -1.76 -4.17
N PHE A 480 -9.84 -0.47 -4.45
CA PHE A 480 -9.22 0.31 -5.53
C PHE A 480 -8.96 -0.49 -6.83
N PRO A 481 -9.99 -1.10 -7.45
CA PRO A 481 -9.83 -1.96 -8.61
C PRO A 481 -9.06 -1.29 -9.76
N SER A 482 -9.17 0.03 -9.94
CA SER A 482 -8.53 0.72 -11.05
C SER A 482 -7.00 0.79 -10.95
N VAL A 483 -6.41 0.64 -9.76
CA VAL A 483 -4.94 0.60 -9.61
C VAL A 483 -4.32 -0.77 -9.91
N ALA A 484 -5.12 -1.84 -10.02
CA ALA A 484 -4.62 -3.20 -10.17
C ALA A 484 -3.69 -3.40 -11.39
N LEU A 485 -2.56 -4.09 -11.17
CA LEU A 485 -1.65 -4.55 -12.23
C LEU A 485 -2.10 -5.89 -12.83
N LEU A 486 -2.69 -6.76 -12.00
CA LEU A 486 -3.20 -8.08 -12.38
C LEU A 486 -4.74 -8.10 -12.44
N ASP A 487 -5.32 -8.96 -13.27
CA ASP A 487 -6.75 -9.26 -13.22
C ASP A 487 -7.10 -10.08 -11.96
N TRP A 488 -8.14 -9.67 -11.24
CA TRP A 488 -8.57 -10.23 -9.96
C TRP A 488 -9.28 -11.59 -10.05
N ASN A 489 -9.50 -12.13 -11.24
CA ASN A 489 -10.09 -13.45 -11.48
C ASN A 489 -9.07 -14.46 -11.98
N THR A 490 -8.03 -14.02 -12.68
CA THR A 490 -7.01 -14.90 -13.30
C THR A 490 -5.62 -14.78 -12.65
N GLY A 491 -5.31 -13.63 -12.04
CA GLY A 491 -3.96 -13.27 -11.60
C GLY A 491 -3.01 -12.88 -12.74
N ILE A 492 -3.50 -12.76 -13.98
CA ILE A 492 -2.67 -12.44 -15.16
C ILE A 492 -2.52 -10.92 -15.30
N GLY A 493 -1.34 -10.47 -15.73
CA GLY A 493 -1.05 -9.06 -15.95
C GLY A 493 -1.94 -8.39 -16.99
N ASN A 494 -2.40 -7.17 -16.68
CA ASN A 494 -3.09 -6.29 -17.62
C ASN A 494 -2.10 -5.29 -18.29
N ALA A 495 -2.61 -4.33 -19.07
CA ALA A 495 -1.77 -3.36 -19.79
C ALA A 495 -0.79 -2.57 -18.88
N ARG A 496 -1.15 -2.30 -17.62
CA ARG A 496 -0.28 -1.64 -16.63
C ARG A 496 0.91 -2.54 -16.26
N TYR A 497 0.67 -3.82 -15.97
CA TYR A 497 1.72 -4.82 -15.70
C TYR A 497 2.68 -4.98 -16.88
N TRP A 498 2.16 -5.16 -18.11
CA TRP A 498 3.03 -5.33 -19.28
C TRP A 498 3.86 -4.07 -19.60
N THR A 499 3.32 -2.90 -19.30
CA THR A 499 4.06 -1.64 -19.42
C THR A 499 5.17 -1.55 -18.38
N LEU A 500 4.90 -1.87 -17.11
CA LEU A 500 5.95 -1.95 -16.08
C LEU A 500 7.04 -2.96 -16.49
N THR A 501 6.65 -4.15 -16.96
CA THR A 501 7.57 -5.19 -17.44
C THR A 501 8.48 -4.70 -18.55
N LEU A 502 7.91 -4.06 -19.59
CA LEU A 502 8.67 -3.50 -20.71
C LEU A 502 9.60 -2.37 -20.27
N LEU A 503 9.11 -1.47 -19.41
CA LEU A 503 9.90 -0.33 -18.94
C LEU A 503 11.11 -0.82 -18.12
N HIS A 504 10.87 -1.67 -17.12
CA HIS A 504 11.92 -2.30 -16.30
C HIS A 504 12.94 -3.06 -17.16
N SER A 505 12.47 -3.85 -18.14
CA SER A 505 13.32 -4.68 -19.01
C SER A 505 14.14 -3.90 -20.05
N HIS A 506 13.85 -2.61 -20.29
CA HIS A 506 14.47 -1.83 -21.36
C HIS A 506 15.09 -0.50 -20.93
N PHE A 507 14.68 0.06 -19.80
CA PHE A 507 15.17 1.34 -19.27
C PHE A 507 15.64 1.11 -17.82
N GLN A 508 16.92 0.76 -17.70
CA GLN A 508 17.57 0.45 -16.43
C GLN A 508 18.35 1.67 -15.90
N ALA A 509 18.66 1.68 -14.61
CA ALA A 509 19.55 2.69 -14.03
C ALA A 509 20.90 2.72 -14.78
N GLY A 510 21.39 3.92 -15.09
CA GLY A 510 22.53 4.18 -15.97
C GLY A 510 22.16 4.43 -17.44
N SER A 511 20.91 4.20 -17.87
CA SER A 511 20.43 4.58 -19.21
C SER A 511 20.50 6.10 -19.42
N LYS A 512 20.89 6.51 -20.63
CA LYS A 512 21.09 7.92 -20.99
C LYS A 512 20.00 8.40 -21.92
N ALA A 513 19.21 9.38 -21.50
CA ALA A 513 18.23 10.00 -22.37
C ALA A 513 18.97 10.87 -23.40
N VAL A 514 18.48 10.87 -24.63
CA VAL A 514 19.03 11.71 -25.71
C VAL A 514 17.97 12.67 -26.25
N ARG A 515 18.42 13.72 -26.91
CA ARG A 515 17.52 14.73 -27.48
C ARG A 515 16.56 14.08 -28.48
N THR A 516 15.28 14.27 -28.22
CA THR A 516 14.17 13.70 -28.98
C THR A 516 13.20 14.83 -29.29
N ASP A 517 13.20 15.29 -30.54
CA ASP A 517 12.34 16.39 -30.98
C ASP A 517 11.14 15.82 -31.75
N VAL A 518 9.94 16.16 -31.27
CA VAL A 518 8.65 15.79 -31.89
C VAL A 518 8.14 16.97 -32.71
N SER A 519 7.72 16.74 -33.94
CA SER A 519 7.19 17.78 -34.83
C SER A 519 5.98 17.29 -35.64
N GLY A 520 5.31 18.20 -36.35
CA GLY A 520 4.07 17.92 -37.08
C GLY A 520 2.84 18.62 -36.49
N VAL A 521 1.70 18.49 -37.17
CA VAL A 521 0.49 19.29 -36.89
C VAL A 521 -0.30 18.75 -35.70
N ALA A 522 -0.23 17.44 -35.44
CA ALA A 522 -0.90 16.78 -34.32
C ALA A 522 -0.19 17.01 -32.94
N GLN A 523 0.57 18.09 -32.78
CA GLN A 523 1.17 18.46 -31.48
C GLN A 523 0.08 18.93 -30.48
N PRO A 524 0.07 18.49 -29.19
CA PRO A 524 0.98 17.56 -28.51
C PRO A 524 0.33 16.18 -28.25
N ARG A 525 0.01 15.44 -29.31
CA ARG A 525 -0.66 14.11 -29.24
C ARG A 525 0.27 12.94 -28.90
N ILE A 526 1.55 13.07 -29.21
CA ILE A 526 2.58 12.07 -28.93
C ILE A 526 3.64 12.70 -28.05
N TYR A 527 3.95 12.04 -26.95
CA TYR A 527 5.20 12.23 -26.22
C TYR A 527 6.21 11.17 -26.68
N ALA A 528 7.46 11.58 -26.87
CA ALA A 528 8.55 10.71 -27.31
C ALA A 528 9.82 11.00 -26.50
N GLN A 529 10.51 9.95 -26.03
CA GLN A 529 11.82 10.07 -25.41
C GLN A 529 12.69 8.88 -25.80
N ALA A 530 13.81 9.16 -26.46
CA ALA A 530 14.82 8.19 -26.85
C ALA A 530 15.91 8.06 -25.79
N TRP A 531 16.52 6.87 -25.73
CA TRP A 531 17.51 6.49 -24.74
C TRP A 531 18.61 5.62 -25.37
N VAL A 532 19.85 5.85 -24.95
CA VAL A 532 20.97 4.92 -25.11
C VAL A 532 21.05 4.08 -23.84
N CYS A 533 20.58 2.84 -23.94
CA CYS A 533 20.53 1.89 -22.85
C CYS A 533 21.77 0.96 -22.83
N ASN A 534 21.80 0.03 -21.88
CA ASN A 534 22.89 -0.94 -21.70
C ASN A 534 23.33 -1.61 -23.01
N GLN A 535 24.66 -1.78 -23.15
CA GLN A 535 25.33 -2.25 -24.37
C GLN A 535 25.16 -1.31 -25.59
N GLN A 536 25.01 0.01 -25.38
CA GLN A 536 24.79 1.01 -26.44
C GLN A 536 23.53 0.73 -27.28
N LYS A 537 22.50 0.12 -26.67
CA LYS A 537 21.25 -0.21 -27.37
C LYS A 537 20.35 1.01 -27.43
N HIS A 538 20.08 1.46 -28.65
CA HIS A 538 19.14 2.54 -28.92
C HIS A 538 17.69 2.07 -28.63
N LYS A 539 16.95 2.88 -27.88
CA LYS A 539 15.55 2.65 -27.51
C LYS A 539 14.77 3.96 -27.68
N LEU A 540 13.49 3.84 -28.05
CA LEU A 540 12.55 4.94 -28.12
C LEU A 540 11.28 4.53 -27.38
N LEU A 541 10.83 5.38 -26.46
CA LEU A 541 9.52 5.27 -25.83
C LEU A 541 8.58 6.27 -26.48
N LEU A 542 7.43 5.78 -26.96
CA LEU A 542 6.34 6.59 -27.53
C LEU A 542 5.09 6.43 -26.69
N ILE A 543 4.41 7.54 -26.42
CA ILE A 543 3.20 7.58 -25.60
C ILE A 543 2.17 8.45 -26.33
N ASN A 544 1.02 7.87 -26.66
CA ASN A 544 -0.12 8.64 -27.16
C ASN A 544 -0.89 9.24 -25.98
N THR A 545 -0.93 10.57 -25.92
CA THR A 545 -1.51 11.33 -24.81
C THR A 545 -2.98 11.72 -25.06
N LYS A 546 -3.54 11.33 -26.22
CA LYS A 546 -4.90 11.67 -26.65
C LYS A 546 -5.71 10.46 -27.04
N PHE A 547 -7.03 10.60 -26.97
CA PHE A 547 -7.94 9.57 -27.45
C PHE A 547 -7.80 9.33 -28.97
N GLY A 548 -8.02 8.08 -29.39
CA GLY A 548 -7.97 7.66 -30.79
C GLY A 548 -6.56 7.38 -31.34
N GLU A 549 -6.51 6.91 -32.59
CA GLU A 549 -5.29 6.46 -33.28
C GLU A 549 -4.58 7.61 -34.02
N VAL A 550 -3.26 7.51 -34.18
CA VAL A 550 -2.38 8.48 -34.82
C VAL A 550 -1.21 7.75 -35.49
N ASN A 551 -0.81 8.19 -36.69
CA ASN A 551 0.33 7.63 -37.40
C ASN A 551 1.61 8.35 -36.97
N VAL A 552 2.68 7.61 -36.65
CA VAL A 552 3.94 8.20 -36.19
C VAL A 552 5.07 7.79 -37.12
N THR A 553 5.71 8.77 -37.77
CA THR A 553 6.91 8.56 -38.57
C THR A 553 8.15 8.80 -37.70
N ILE A 554 9.02 7.80 -37.64
CA ILE A 554 10.27 7.80 -36.86
C ILE A 554 11.39 7.58 -37.86
N GLU A 555 12.27 8.57 -38.02
CA GLU A 555 13.31 8.54 -39.06
C GLU A 555 14.27 7.34 -38.88
N ASN A 556 14.52 6.60 -39.97
CA ASN A 556 15.41 5.44 -40.00
C ASN A 556 14.99 4.29 -39.05
N SER A 557 13.70 4.12 -38.80
CA SER A 557 13.17 3.07 -37.92
C SER A 557 12.80 1.77 -38.65
N ALA A 558 12.71 1.76 -39.98
CA ALA A 558 12.43 0.57 -40.77
C ALA A 558 13.36 -0.60 -40.41
N GLY A 559 12.77 -1.78 -40.16
CA GLY A 559 13.45 -2.99 -39.71
C GLY A 559 13.61 -3.13 -38.19
N SER A 560 13.30 -2.09 -37.40
CA SER A 560 13.28 -2.10 -35.92
C SER A 560 12.17 -3.00 -35.36
N ILE A 561 12.24 -3.30 -34.07
CA ILE A 561 11.20 -4.03 -33.33
C ILE A 561 10.46 -3.06 -32.41
N ALA A 562 9.17 -2.86 -32.69
CA ALA A 562 8.25 -2.16 -31.81
C ALA A 562 7.64 -3.16 -30.81
N TRP A 563 7.65 -2.80 -29.52
CA TRP A 563 6.88 -3.49 -28.48
C TRP A 563 5.68 -2.59 -28.14
N ILE A 564 4.48 -3.15 -28.23
CA ILE A 564 3.23 -2.39 -28.21
C ILE A 564 2.36 -2.92 -27.08
N VAL A 565 1.93 -2.02 -26.21
CA VAL A 565 0.83 -2.23 -25.25
C VAL A 565 -0.35 -1.41 -25.73
N ASP A 566 -1.46 -2.07 -26.05
CA ASP A 566 -2.65 -1.46 -26.61
C ASP A 566 -3.94 -2.23 -26.26
N LYS A 567 -5.06 -1.82 -26.88
CA LYS A 567 -6.39 -2.43 -26.73
C LYS A 567 -6.44 -3.95 -27.03
N PHE A 568 -5.42 -4.52 -27.67
CA PHE A 568 -5.30 -5.95 -27.95
C PHE A 568 -4.32 -6.69 -27.03
N SER A 569 -3.59 -5.96 -26.17
CA SER A 569 -2.63 -6.56 -25.25
C SER A 569 -3.35 -7.22 -24.07
N ASN A 570 -3.97 -6.44 -23.18
CA ASN A 570 -4.67 -6.94 -21.97
C ASN A 570 -3.92 -8.12 -21.30
N GLU A 571 -4.58 -9.27 -21.05
CA GLU A 571 -3.95 -10.51 -20.55
C GLU A 571 -3.11 -11.27 -21.59
N SER A 572 -3.20 -10.93 -22.88
CA SER A 572 -2.44 -11.58 -23.97
C SER A 572 -0.99 -11.11 -24.08
N GLY A 573 -0.58 -10.14 -23.27
CA GLY A 573 0.80 -9.63 -23.24
C GLY A 573 1.10 -8.49 -24.20
N ALA A 574 2.27 -7.89 -24.02
CA ALA A 574 2.82 -6.92 -24.97
C ALA A 574 3.07 -7.57 -26.33
N ARG A 575 2.59 -6.94 -27.40
CA ARG A 575 2.75 -7.44 -28.77
C ARG A 575 4.07 -6.94 -29.37
N SER A 576 4.76 -7.78 -30.13
CA SER A 576 5.93 -7.36 -30.91
C SER A 576 5.62 -7.26 -32.41
N LEU A 577 6.12 -6.21 -33.05
CA LEU A 577 6.02 -5.99 -34.49
C LEU A 577 7.39 -5.60 -35.04
N ARG A 578 7.81 -6.20 -36.15
CA ARG A 578 8.96 -5.70 -36.92
C ARG A 578 8.47 -4.67 -37.93
N MET A 579 8.97 -3.43 -37.82
CA MET A 579 8.55 -2.31 -38.66
C MET A 579 8.99 -2.53 -40.12
N SER A 580 8.04 -2.44 -41.06
CA SER A 580 8.29 -2.54 -42.51
C SER A 580 8.66 -1.21 -43.17
N SER A 581 8.41 -0.11 -42.47
CA SER A 581 8.51 1.29 -42.92
C SER A 581 8.86 2.17 -41.73
N ASP A 582 9.25 3.42 -42.00
CA ASP A 582 9.53 4.41 -40.94
C ASP A 582 8.26 4.91 -40.22
N THR A 583 7.06 4.63 -40.77
CA THR A 583 5.78 4.93 -40.13
C THR A 583 5.24 3.71 -39.38
N LEU A 584 4.79 3.94 -38.14
CA LEU A 584 4.03 3.05 -37.26
C LEU A 584 2.54 3.47 -37.23
#